data_AF-A0A436QPU2-F1
#
_entry.id   AF-A0A436QPU2-F1
#
_cell.length_a   1.000
_cell.length_b   1.000
_cell.length_c   1.000
_cell.angle_alpha   90.00
_cell.angle_beta   90.00
_cell.angle_gamma   90.00
#
_symmetry.space_group_name_H-M   'P 1'
#
loop_
_entity.id
_entity.type
_entity.pdbx_description
1 polymer ?
#
loop_
_entity_poly.entity_id
_entity_poly.type
_entity_poly.pdbx_seq_one_letter_code
_entity_poly.pdbx_strand_id
1 'polypeptide(L)'
;MTLLEHLRRMARNNLWSNDRLYRAVLAMQPGEFEAERVSFFPSIRETLNHILAVDRLYLDFLTDGGLGAAAYDNFVPFDDAASLAAAQANFDRKLVAYCDGLSEADLDRRVITDRRE
;
A
#
# COMPACT_ATOMS: atom_id res chain seq x y z
N MET A 1 9.11 -20.55 -12.82
CA MET A 1 8.59 -19.21 -12.53
C MET A 1 9.79 -18.32 -12.31
N THR A 2 9.99 -17.31 -13.15
CA THR A 2 11.08 -16.33 -12.97
C THR A 2 10.74 -15.37 -11.83
N LEU A 3 11.73 -14.60 -11.35
CA LEU A 3 11.48 -13.58 -10.33
C LEU A 3 10.50 -12.51 -10.84
N LEU A 4 10.58 -12.10 -12.11
CA LEU A 4 9.62 -11.17 -12.72
C LEU A 4 8.19 -11.71 -12.70
N GLU A 5 8.00 -12.97 -13.08
CA GLU A 5 6.69 -13.61 -13.02
C GLU A 5 6.15 -13.69 -11.59
N HIS A 6 7.03 -13.96 -10.63
CA HIS A 6 6.66 -13.96 -9.21
C HIS A 6 6.19 -12.57 -8.75
N LEU A 7 6.97 -11.51 -9.00
CA LEU A 7 6.63 -10.14 -8.59
C LEU A 7 5.30 -9.67 -9.23
N ARG A 8 5.11 -9.94 -10.52
CA ARG A 8 3.86 -9.63 -11.23
C ARG A 8 2.64 -10.36 -10.66
N ARG A 9 2.81 -11.62 -10.26
CA ARG A 9 1.75 -12.40 -9.59
C ARG A 9 1.49 -11.88 -8.19
N MET A 10 2.53 -11.54 -7.43
CA MET A 10 2.39 -10.99 -6.08
C MET A 10 1.70 -9.63 -6.06
N ALA A 11 1.98 -8.73 -7.01
CA ALA A 11 1.27 -7.45 -7.14
C ALA A 11 -0.23 -7.63 -7.40
N ARG A 12 -0.60 -8.58 -8.28
CA ARG A 12 -2.01 -8.94 -8.54
C ARG A 12 -2.66 -9.63 -7.35
N ASN A 13 -1.92 -10.48 -6.64
CA ASN A 13 -2.39 -11.09 -5.41
C ASN A 13 -2.64 -10.03 -4.33
N ASN A 14 -1.79 -9.01 -4.22
CA ASN A 14 -2.00 -7.88 -3.31
C ASN A 14 -3.31 -7.14 -3.63
N LEU A 15 -3.51 -6.77 -4.89
CA LEU A 15 -4.75 -6.13 -5.36
C LEU A 15 -5.99 -6.97 -5.01
N TRP A 16 -5.97 -8.28 -5.30
CA TRP A 16 -7.08 -9.17 -5.00
C TRP A 16 -7.32 -9.32 -3.49
N SER A 17 -6.24 -9.40 -2.70
CA SER A 17 -6.32 -9.53 -1.24
C SER A 17 -6.90 -8.27 -0.61
N ASN A 18 -6.47 -7.10 -1.07
CA ASN A 18 -7.00 -5.80 -0.67
C ASN A 18 -8.48 -5.65 -1.09
N ASP A 19 -8.86 -6.00 -2.32
CA ASP A 19 -10.26 -5.98 -2.74
C ASP A 19 -11.14 -6.85 -1.81
N ARG A 20 -10.70 -8.07 -1.48
CA ARG A 20 -11.43 -8.93 -0.54
C ARG A 20 -11.51 -8.33 0.85
N LEU A 21 -10.41 -7.76 1.35
CA LEU A 21 -10.35 -7.13 2.67
C LEU A 21 -11.28 -5.92 2.74
N TYR A 22 -11.18 -4.99 1.79
CA TYR A 22 -11.99 -3.78 1.77
C TYR A 22 -13.48 -4.07 1.54
N ARG A 23 -13.86 -5.14 0.82
CA ARG A 23 -15.27 -5.58 0.80
C ARG A 23 -15.81 -5.93 2.19
N ALA A 24 -14.99 -6.55 3.04
CA ALA A 24 -15.38 -6.82 4.42
C ALA A 24 -15.44 -5.55 5.25
N VAL A 25 -14.47 -4.65 5.10
CA VAL A 25 -14.43 -3.34 5.80
C VAL A 25 -15.64 -2.47 5.42
N LEU A 26 -16.01 -2.43 4.16
CA LEU A 26 -17.16 -1.65 3.67
C LEU A 26 -18.52 -2.21 4.11
N ALA A 27 -18.57 -3.45 4.59
CA ALA A 27 -19.78 -4.08 5.11
C ALA A 27 -19.96 -3.90 6.62
N MET A 28 -19.01 -3.23 7.29
CA MET A 28 -19.06 -2.98 8.73
C MET A 28 -20.16 -1.96 9.09
N GLN A 29 -20.68 -2.06 10.30
CA GLN A 29 -21.62 -1.09 10.84
C GLN A 29 -20.90 0.24 11.15
N PRO A 30 -21.63 1.37 11.17
CA PRO A 30 -21.07 2.65 11.60
C PRO A 30 -20.42 2.53 12.99
N GLY A 31 -19.22 3.08 13.15
CA GLY A 31 -18.47 3.00 14.41
C GLY A 31 -17.47 1.85 14.50
N GLU A 32 -17.62 0.77 13.73
CA GLU A 32 -16.77 -0.42 13.91
C GLU A 32 -15.38 -0.29 13.27
N PHE A 33 -15.24 0.57 12.26
CA PHE A 33 -14.00 0.77 11.50
C PHE A 33 -12.94 1.50 12.34
N GLU A 34 -13.39 2.51 13.09
CA GLU A 34 -12.63 3.35 14.00
C GLU A 34 -12.66 2.86 15.46
N ALA A 35 -13.44 1.82 15.78
CA ALA A 35 -13.53 1.27 17.13
C ALA A 35 -12.16 0.83 17.68
N GLU A 36 -11.93 1.16 18.95
CA GLU A 36 -10.70 0.81 19.67
C GLU A 36 -10.52 -0.72 19.77
N ARG A 37 -9.31 -1.20 19.48
CA ARG A 37 -8.94 -2.61 19.52
C ARG A 37 -7.56 -2.81 20.12
N VAL A 38 -7.33 -3.98 20.72
CA VAL A 38 -6.02 -4.39 21.23
C VAL A 38 -5.15 -4.83 20.06
N SER A 39 -4.32 -3.92 19.55
CA SER A 39 -3.39 -4.12 18.44
C SER A 39 -2.28 -3.06 18.50
N PHE A 40 -1.21 -3.22 17.72
CA PHE A 40 -0.16 -2.21 17.58
C PHE A 40 -0.73 -0.87 17.09
N PHE A 41 -1.67 -0.93 16.15
CA PHE A 41 -2.50 0.21 15.76
C PHE A 41 -3.87 0.07 16.43
N PRO A 42 -4.38 1.10 17.12
CA PRO A 42 -5.53 0.96 18.01
C PRO A 42 -6.89 0.79 17.31
N SER A 43 -6.94 0.66 15.99
CA SER A 43 -8.17 0.33 15.25
C SER A 43 -7.87 -0.25 13.84
N ILE A 44 -8.92 -0.68 13.12
CA ILE A 44 -8.78 -1.12 11.73
C ILE A 44 -8.44 0.08 10.84
N ARG A 45 -9.08 1.23 11.04
CA ARG A 45 -8.78 2.48 10.32
C ARG A 45 -7.31 2.87 10.45
N GLU A 46 -6.75 2.80 11.66
CA GLU A 46 -5.37 3.20 11.91
C GLU A 46 -4.40 2.22 11.25
N THR A 47 -4.71 0.92 11.30
CA THR A 47 -3.92 -0.12 10.63
C THR A 47 -3.90 0.06 9.12
N LEU A 48 -5.05 0.23 8.48
CA LEU A 48 -5.15 0.30 7.02
C LEU A 48 -4.59 1.62 6.46
N ASN A 49 -4.75 2.73 7.18
CA ASN A 49 -4.09 3.99 6.83
C ASN A 49 -2.57 3.86 6.89
N HIS A 50 -2.03 3.22 7.94
CA HIS A 50 -0.60 2.97 8.04
C HIS A 50 -0.08 2.12 6.88
N ILE A 51 -0.79 1.04 6.52
CA ILE A 51 -0.43 0.20 5.37
C ILE A 51 -0.34 1.05 4.10
N LEU A 52 -1.35 1.87 3.80
CA LEU A 52 -1.34 2.72 2.61
C LEU A 52 -0.22 3.77 2.64
N ALA A 53 0.10 4.32 3.81
CA ALA A 53 1.21 5.27 3.96
C ALA A 53 2.56 4.62 3.65
N VAL A 54 2.80 3.41 4.17
CA VAL A 54 4.01 2.62 3.91
C VAL A 54 4.07 2.19 2.44
N ASP A 55 2.95 1.74 1.88
CA ASP A 55 2.81 1.40 0.46
C ASP A 55 3.28 2.55 -0.44
N ARG A 56 2.81 3.78 -0.19
CA ARG A 56 3.22 4.98 -0.93
C ARG A 56 4.70 5.29 -0.77
N LEU A 57 5.25 5.16 0.44
CA LEU A 57 6.67 5.35 0.71
C LEU A 57 7.54 4.39 -0.11
N TYR A 58 7.21 3.09 -0.10
CA TYR A 58 8.01 2.11 -0.83
C TYR A 58 7.86 2.25 -2.34
N LEU A 59 6.68 2.61 -2.84
CA LEU A 59 6.52 2.87 -4.26
C LEU A 59 7.27 4.14 -4.69
N ASP A 60 7.34 5.18 -3.86
CA ASP A 60 8.18 6.36 -4.12
C ASP A 60 9.65 5.97 -4.26
N PHE A 61 10.19 5.18 -3.33
CA PHE A 61 11.55 4.63 -3.46
C PHE A 61 11.72 3.86 -4.77
N LEU A 62 10.85 2.87 -5.02
CA LEU A 62 10.94 2.01 -6.19
C LEU A 62 10.82 2.78 -7.52
N THR A 63 10.18 3.94 -7.53
CA THR A 63 10.02 4.76 -8.73
C THR A 63 10.97 5.95 -8.80
N ASP A 64 11.93 6.06 -7.87
CA ASP A 64 12.81 7.23 -7.69
C ASP A 64 12.00 8.55 -7.65
N GLY A 65 10.84 8.52 -6.99
CA GLY A 65 9.86 9.62 -6.95
C GLY A 65 10.36 10.87 -6.21
N GLY A 66 11.41 10.74 -5.40
CA GLY A 66 12.17 11.85 -4.83
C GLY A 66 11.56 12.46 -3.57
N LEU A 67 10.45 11.92 -3.06
CA LEU A 67 9.88 12.35 -1.78
C LEU A 67 10.60 11.71 -0.59
N GLY A 68 11.04 10.46 -0.73
CA GLY A 68 11.67 9.69 0.34
C GLY A 68 10.78 9.60 1.58
N ALA A 69 11.36 9.76 2.78
CA ALA A 69 10.61 9.74 4.04
C ALA A 69 9.41 10.71 4.07
N ALA A 70 9.47 11.83 3.33
CA ALA A 70 8.39 12.80 3.26
C ALA A 70 7.10 12.23 2.63
N ALA A 71 7.18 11.15 1.85
CA ALA A 71 6.01 10.44 1.34
C ALA A 71 5.15 9.87 2.47
N TYR A 72 5.78 9.47 3.57
CA TYR A 72 5.11 8.99 4.77
C TYR A 72 4.72 10.14 5.71
N ASP A 73 5.62 11.10 5.96
CA ASP A 73 5.32 12.18 6.93
C ASP A 73 4.16 13.07 6.50
N ASN A 74 4.05 13.31 5.19
CA ASN A 74 3.00 14.15 4.63
C ASN A 74 1.72 13.35 4.33
N PHE A 75 1.68 12.06 4.70
CA PHE A 75 0.49 11.25 4.51
C PHE A 75 -0.63 11.77 5.42
N VAL A 76 -1.74 12.16 4.80
CA VAL A 76 -2.97 12.53 5.50
C VAL A 76 -3.88 11.30 5.54
N PRO A 77 -4.19 10.75 6.74
CA PRO A 77 -5.09 9.62 6.88
C PRO A 77 -6.51 9.91 6.37
N PHE A 78 -7.17 8.86 5.92
CA PHE A 78 -8.59 8.87 5.55
C PHE A 78 -9.45 8.51 6.75
N ASP A 79 -10.49 9.31 6.98
CA ASP A 79 -11.43 9.11 8.09
C ASP A 79 -12.45 8.00 7.82
N ASP A 80 -12.84 7.81 6.55
CA ASP A 80 -13.87 6.85 6.15
C ASP A 80 -13.32 5.69 5.30
N ALA A 81 -13.97 4.54 5.45
CA ALA A 81 -13.57 3.30 4.78
C ALA A 81 -13.69 3.38 3.24
N ALA A 82 -14.64 4.14 2.70
CA ALA A 82 -14.87 4.21 1.26
C ALA A 82 -13.76 4.99 0.55
N SER A 83 -13.36 6.14 1.11
CA SER A 83 -12.24 6.94 0.62
C SER A 83 -10.93 6.16 0.72
N LEU A 84 -10.70 5.47 1.84
CA LEU A 84 -9.50 4.64 2.01
C LEU A 84 -9.46 3.46 1.02
N ALA A 85 -10.59 2.77 0.81
CA ALA A 85 -10.70 1.67 -0.16
C ALA A 85 -10.40 2.14 -1.58
N ALA A 86 -10.94 3.30 -1.99
CA ALA A 86 -10.67 3.88 -3.30
C ALA A 86 -9.19 4.25 -3.46
N ALA A 87 -8.59 4.81 -2.41
CA ALA A 87 -7.17 5.17 -2.39
C ALA A 87 -6.26 3.93 -2.47
N GLN A 88 -6.56 2.86 -1.73
CA GLN A 88 -5.82 1.60 -1.81
C GLN A 88 -5.95 0.98 -3.21
N ALA A 89 -7.16 0.91 -3.77
CA ALA A 89 -7.36 0.36 -5.11
C ALA A 89 -6.62 1.17 -6.19
N ASN A 90 -6.44 2.48 -6.01
CA ASN A 90 -5.60 3.29 -6.89
C ASN A 90 -4.12 2.91 -6.75
N PHE A 91 -3.63 2.76 -5.52
CA PHE A 91 -2.27 2.32 -5.25
C PHE A 91 -1.98 0.93 -5.83
N ASP A 92 -2.87 -0.05 -5.58
CA ASP A 92 -2.69 -1.42 -6.05
C ASP A 92 -2.53 -1.49 -7.58
N ARG A 93 -3.30 -0.68 -8.33
CA ARG A 93 -3.17 -0.58 -9.80
C ARG A 93 -1.82 0.02 -10.21
N LYS A 94 -1.31 1.01 -9.47
CA LYS A 94 0.03 1.58 -9.71
C LYS A 94 1.11 0.55 -9.45
N LEU A 95 1.01 -0.22 -8.37
CA LEU A 95 1.95 -1.29 -8.06
C LEU A 95 1.95 -2.40 -9.13
N VAL A 96 0.75 -2.81 -9.59
CA VAL A 96 0.62 -3.75 -10.70
C VAL A 96 1.30 -3.22 -11.97
N ALA A 97 1.03 -1.97 -12.34
CA ALA A 97 1.65 -1.34 -13.51
C ALA A 97 3.18 -1.24 -13.38
N TYR A 98 3.69 -0.89 -12.20
CA TYR A 98 5.12 -0.88 -11.91
C TYR A 98 5.73 -2.28 -12.10
N CYS A 99 5.18 -3.31 -11.48
CA CYS A 99 5.70 -4.68 -11.60
C CYS A 99 5.57 -5.26 -13.02
N ASP A 100 4.54 -4.87 -13.77
CA ASP A 100 4.39 -5.26 -15.18
C ASP A 100 5.47 -4.64 -16.06
N GLY A 101 5.86 -3.39 -15.77
CA GLY A 101 6.91 -2.66 -16.48
C GLY A 101 8.35 -3.11 -16.19
N LEU A 102 8.59 -3.92 -15.16
CA LEU A 102 9.93 -4.40 -14.81
C LEU A 102 10.54 -5.29 -15.91
N SER A 103 11.82 -5.07 -16.16
CA SER A 103 12.72 -5.92 -16.95
C SER A 103 13.68 -6.69 -16.02
N GLU A 104 14.44 -7.65 -16.57
CA GLU A 104 15.40 -8.41 -15.76
C GLU A 104 16.51 -7.50 -15.18
N ALA A 105 16.91 -6.46 -15.92
CA ALA A 105 17.92 -5.51 -15.45
C ALA A 105 17.46 -4.69 -14.24
N ASP A 106 16.15 -4.49 -14.08
CA ASP A 106 15.59 -3.74 -12.95
C ASP A 106 15.67 -4.52 -11.63
N LEU A 107 15.82 -5.85 -11.68
CA LEU A 107 15.89 -6.70 -10.49
C LEU A 107 17.14 -6.45 -9.65
N ASP A 108 18.25 -6.07 -10.30
CA ASP A 108 19.54 -5.77 -9.65
C ASP A 108 19.73 -4.26 -9.40
N ARG A 109 18.75 -3.43 -9.78
CA ARG A 109 18.84 -1.99 -9.62
C ARG A 109 18.86 -1.63 -8.14
N ARG A 110 19.86 -0.82 -7.75
CA ARG A 110 19.93 -0.25 -6.40
C ARG A 110 19.01 0.95 -6.30
N VAL A 111 18.18 0.95 -5.28
CA VAL A 111 17.24 2.02 -4.96
C VAL A 111 17.70 2.66 -3.66
N ILE A 112 17.76 3.99 -3.62
CA ILE A 112 18.07 4.73 -2.39
C ILE A 112 16.80 4.80 -1.55
N THR A 113 16.88 4.34 -0.31
CA THR A 113 15.77 4.41 0.65
C THR A 113 16.13 5.37 1.77
N ASP A 114 15.77 6.65 1.63
CA ASP A 114 15.88 7.59 2.74
C ASP A 114 14.78 7.30 3.77
N ARG A 115 15.17 6.61 4.85
CA ARG A 115 14.32 6.27 5.99
C ARG A 115 14.61 7.13 7.22
N ARG A 116 15.51 8.11 7.10
CA ARG A 116 16.04 8.90 8.23
C ARG A 116 16.78 8.12 9.31
N GLU A 117 17.42 7.01 8.92
CA GLU A 117 18.30 6.20 9.77
C GLU A 117 19.78 6.48 9.50
#